data_AF-A0A844SSB3-F1
#
_entry.id   AF-A0A844SSB3-F1
#
_cell.length_a   1.000
_cell.length_b   1.000
_cell.length_c   1.000
_cell.angle_alpha   90.00
_cell.angle_beta   90.00
_cell.angle_gamma   90.00
#
_symmetry.space_group_name_H-M   'P 1'
#
loop_
_entity.id
_entity.type
_entity.pdbx_description
1 polymer ?
#
loop_
_entity_poly.entity_id
_entity_poly.type
_entity_poly.pdbx_seq_one_letter_code
_entity_poly.pdbx_strand_id
1 'polypeptide(L)' 'MSGQREIYQSSNGDRWTLCSEDDGRVFVLHEANLPSGGVLEQIEISDFLSHGKAGPEQQALLRLIATLAHMN' A
#
# COMPACT_ATOMS: atom_id res chain seq x y z
N MET A 1 -12.95 -5.95 11.54
CA MET A 1 -13.00 -6.70 10.26
C MET A 1 -11.68 -6.44 9.56
N SER A 2 -10.93 -7.49 9.25
CA SER A 2 -9.76 -7.37 8.40
C SER A 2 -10.18 -7.03 6.96
N GLY A 3 -9.34 -6.26 6.28
CA GLY A 3 -9.65 -5.72 4.95
C GLY A 3 -8.39 -5.59 4.12
N GLN A 4 -8.54 -5.76 2.81
CA GLN A 4 -7.44 -5.58 1.86
C GLN A 4 -7.93 -4.84 0.62
N ARG A 5 -7.12 -3.90 0.14
CA ARG A 5 -7.39 -3.16 -1.10
C ARG A 5 -6.09 -2.91 -1.83
N GLU A 6 -5.98 -3.41 -3.05
CA GLU A 6 -4.86 -3.07 -3.93
C GLU A 6 -4.86 -1.56 -4.19
N ILE A 7 -3.71 -0.92 -3.99
CA ILE A 7 -3.53 0.52 -4.19
C ILE A 7 -2.75 0.83 -5.46
N TYR A 8 -1.82 -0.05 -5.84
CA TYR A 8 -0.97 0.18 -7.00
C TYR A 8 -0.34 -1.13 -7.50
N GLN A 9 -0.24 -1.25 -8.83
CA GLN A 9 0.59 -2.25 -9.49
C GLN A 9 1.56 -1.53 -10.42
N SER A 10 2.84 -1.80 -10.27
CA SER A 10 3.87 -1.26 -11.15
C SER A 10 3.89 -2.01 -12.49
N SER A 11 4.47 -1.39 -13.52
CA SER A 11 4.57 -2.01 -14.85
C SER A 11 5.43 -3.27 -14.89
N ASN A 12 6.37 -3.42 -13.95
CA ASN A 12 7.20 -4.62 -13.78
C ASN A 12 6.52 -5.68 -12.88
N GLY A 13 5.32 -5.42 -12.37
CA GLY A 13 4.49 -6.41 -11.68
C GLY A 13 4.62 -6.42 -10.16
N ASP A 14 5.26 -5.43 -9.55
CA ASP A 14 5.19 -5.26 -8.09
C ASP A 14 3.77 -4.82 -7.72
N ARG A 15 3.22 -5.41 -6.66
CA ARG A 15 1.87 -5.11 -6.19
C ARG A 15 1.92 -4.55 -4.78
N TRP A 16 1.13 -3.52 -4.55
CA TRP A 16 1.04 -2.82 -3.28
C TRP A 16 -0.41 -2.84 -2.82
N THR A 17 -0.64 -3.36 -1.63
CA THR A 17 -1.98 -3.55 -1.06
C THR A 17 -2.05 -2.91 0.32
N LEU A 18 -3.06 -2.08 0.54
CA LEU A 18 -3.39 -1.58 1.87
C LEU A 18 -4.14 -2.67 2.63
N CYS A 19 -3.63 -3.05 3.80
CA CYS A 19 -4.18 -4.08 4.66
C CYS A 19 -4.58 -3.46 6.01
N SER A 20 -5.71 -3.92 6.55
CA SER A 20 -6.12 -3.65 7.92
C SER A 20 -6.44 -4.94 8.65
N GLU A 21 -6.12 -5.01 9.93
CA GLU A 21 -6.43 -6.13 10.82
C GLU A 21 -7.58 -5.78 11.78
N ASP A 22 -8.12 -6.80 12.46
CA ASP A 22 -9.27 -6.62 13.36
C ASP A 22 -8.96 -5.76 14.59
N ASP A 23 -7.70 -5.71 15.00
CA ASP A 23 -7.19 -4.90 16.12
C ASP A 23 -6.93 -3.43 15.74
N GLY A 24 -7.17 -3.06 14.47
CA GLY A 24 -6.95 -1.72 13.95
C GLY A 24 -5.53 -1.47 13.44
N ARG A 25 -4.64 -2.47 13.43
CA ARG A 25 -3.35 -2.35 12.76
C ARG A 25 -3.56 -2.15 11.25
N VAL A 26 -2.79 -1.23 10.67
CA VAL A 26 -2.85 -0.91 9.23
C VAL A 26 -1.42 -0.87 8.68
N PHE A 27 -1.20 -1.60 7.60
CA PHE A 27 0.10 -1.72 6.95
C PHE A 27 -0.06 -1.85 5.43
N VAL A 28 1.03 -1.69 4.70
CA VAL A 28 1.10 -1.96 3.26
C VAL A 28 1.81 -3.28 3.04
N LEU A 29 1.16 -4.18 2.31
CA LEU A 29 1.79 -5.39 1.80
C LEU A 29 2.40 -5.09 0.43
N HIS A 30 3.72 -5.26 0.33
CA HIS A 30 4.46 -5.24 -0.92
C HIS A 30 4.69 -6.69 -1.38
N GLU A 31 4.23 -7.00 -2.59
CA GLU A 31 4.54 -8.23 -3.30
C GLU A 31 5.47 -7.87 -4.46
N ALA A 32 6.74 -8.24 -4.31
CA ALA A 32 7.71 -8.05 -5.39
C ALA A 32 7.34 -8.93 -6.58
N ASN A 33 7.62 -8.46 -7.79
CA ASN A 33 7.42 -9.25 -8.99
C ASN A 33 8.18 -10.59 -8.95
N LEU A 34 7.67 -11.61 -9.64
CA LEU A 34 8.29 -12.95 -9.68
C LEU A 34 9.77 -12.94 -10.11
N PRO A 35 10.19 -12.17 -11.13
CA PRO A 35 11.61 -12.04 -11.48
C PRO A 35 12.50 -11.51 -10.34
N SER A 36 11.95 -10.73 -9.42
CA SER A 36 12.63 -10.17 -8.25
C SER A 36 12.51 -11.05 -7.01
N GLY A 37 11.98 -12.28 -7.17
CA GLY A 37 11.90 -13.28 -6.10
C GLY A 37 10.54 -13.43 -5.44
N GLY A 38 9.51 -12.65 -5.84
CA GLY A 38 8.15 -12.83 -5.32
C GLY A 38 7.98 -12.56 -3.83
N VAL A 39 8.91 -11.82 -3.22
CA VAL A 39 8.95 -11.62 -1.77
C VAL A 39 7.74 -10.79 -1.32
N LEU A 40 7.12 -11.25 -0.24
CA LEU A 40 6.08 -10.53 0.48
C LEU A 40 6.71 -9.79 1.67
N GLU A 41 6.50 -8.49 1.73
CA GLU A 41 6.98 -7.63 2.81
C GLU A 41 5.82 -6.82 3.39
N GLN A 42 5.69 -6.83 4.72
CA GLN A 42 4.76 -5.96 5.43
C GLN A 42 5.49 -4.70 5.87
N ILE A 43 4.95 -3.54 5.49
CA ILE A 43 5.53 -2.23 5.80
C ILE A 43 4.50 -1.46 6.62
N GLU A 44 4.87 -1.06 7.83
CA GLU A 44 3.97 -0.26 8.68
C GLU A 44 3.58 1.04 7.96
N ILE A 45 2.31 1.45 8.09
CA ILE A 45 1.78 2.57 7.32
C ILE A 45 2.55 3.88 7.57
N SER A 46 3.03 4.10 8.80
CA SER A 46 3.87 5.25 9.16
C SER A 46 5.21 5.23 8.43
N ASP A 47 5.83 4.05 8.33
CA ASP A 47 7.12 3.87 7.70
C ASP A 47 6.97 4.02 6.18
N PHE A 48 5.92 3.42 5.63
CA PHE A 48 5.57 3.55 4.22
C PHE A 48 5.33 5.01 3.81
N LEU A 49 4.75 5.86 4.67
CA LEU A 49 4.49 7.27 4.33
C LEU A 49 5.66 8.21 4.62
N SER A 50 6.60 7.83 5.48
CA SER A 50 7.69 8.71 5.94
C SER A 50 8.96 8.67 5.07
N HIS A 51 9.14 7.63 4.24
CA HIS A 51 10.35 7.46 3.45
C HIS A 51 10.32 8.20 2.10
N GLY A 52 11.34 9.03 1.83
CA GLY A 52 11.76 9.44 0.49
C GLY A 52 10.88 10.46 -0.25
N LYS A 53 11.07 10.54 -1.58
CA LYS A 53 10.20 11.29 -2.49
C LYS A 53 8.98 10.41 -2.78
N ALA A 54 7.78 10.94 -2.58
CA ALA A 54 6.51 10.26 -2.78
C ALA A 54 6.46 9.43 -4.09
N GLY A 55 6.77 8.14 -4.02
CA GLY A 55 6.74 7.22 -5.15
C GLY A 55 5.30 7.02 -5.67
N PRO A 56 5.11 6.45 -6.87
CA PRO A 56 3.76 6.25 -7.43
C PRO A 56 2.84 5.44 -6.50
N GLU A 57 3.37 4.48 -5.76
CA GLU A 57 2.68 3.68 -4.73
C GLU A 57 2.22 4.52 -3.54
N GLN A 58 3.08 5.39 -2.99
CA GLN A 58 2.73 6.32 -1.92
C GLN A 58 1.69 7.33 -2.39
N GLN A 59 1.85 7.87 -3.61
CA GLN A 59 0.87 8.78 -4.20
C GLN A 59 -0.49 8.10 -4.42
N ALA A 60 -0.52 6.82 -4.78
CA ALA A 60 -1.76 6.07 -4.93
C ALA A 60 -2.50 5.92 -3.60
N LEU A 61 -1.79 5.61 -2.52
CA LEU A 61 -2.36 5.60 -1.17
C LEU A 61 -2.89 6.98 -0.76
N LEU A 62 -2.14 8.06 -1.01
CA LEU A 62 -2.59 9.41 -0.70
C LEU A 62 -3.84 9.81 -1.50
N ARG A 63 -3.94 9.41 -2.77
CA ARG A 63 -5.16 9.61 -3.58
C ARG A 63 -6.35 8.84 -3.00
N LEU A 64 -6.14 7.60 -2.55
CA LEU A 64 -7.17 6.83 -1.88
C LEU A 64 -7.63 7.51 -0.59
N ILE A 65 -6.71 8.01 0.24
CA ILE A 65 -7.06 8.74 1.47
C ILE A 65 -7.84 10.03 1.13
N ALA A 66 -7.43 10.75 0.07
CA ALA A 66 -8.12 11.95 -0.37
C ALA A 66 -9.60 11.71 -0.72
N THR A 67 -9.99 10.51 -1.17
CA THR A 67 -11.40 10.21 -1.45
C THR A 67 -12.27 10.31 -0.20
N LEU A 68 -11.71 10.10 1.00
CA LEU A 68 -12.43 10.22 2.27
C LEU A 68 -12.79 11.67 2.59
N ALA A 69 -11.96 12.62 2.17
CA ALA A 69 -12.20 14.05 2.36
C ALA A 69 -13.21 14.63 1.35
N HIS A 70 -13.49 13.90 0.27
CA HIS A 70 -14.38 14.33 -0.82
C HIS A 70 -15.73 13.60 -0.81
N MET A 71 -16.06 12.85 0.25
CA MET A 71 -17.37 12.23 0.39
C MET A 71 -18.41 13.31 0.74
N ASN A 72 -19.37 13.54 -0.17
CA ASN A 72 -20.59 14.31 0.11
C ASN A 72 -21.73 13.35 0.46
#